data_AF-A0A1I2D5Q7-F1
#
_entry.id   AF-A0A1I2D5Q7-F1
#
_cell.length_a   1.000
_cell.length_b   1.000
_cell.length_c   1.000
_cell.angle_alpha   90.00
_cell.angle_beta   90.00
_cell.angle_gamma   90.00
#
_symmetry.space_group_name_H-M   'P 1'
#
loop_
_entity.id
_entity.type
_entity.pdbx_description
1 polymer ?
#
loop_
_entity_poly.entity_id
_entity_poly.type
_entity_poly.pdbx_seq_one_letter_code
_entity_poly.pdbx_strand_id
1 'polypeptide(L)'
;MKWLMVGLLVVFLLLGSFLLTPSPVDSKAWNPPSPPPLTGEVAPNERLRLADLIARGQVYGPEDTAVSEDGVLYTGTQDGFIVRVFPDGRVENWLSTDGRPLGVVFDSQGNLIVADSWRGLLSISPEGEITVLAREAEGTLFRFTDDVDIADDGRIYFTDASSKFHQPEYMLDLLEMRPHGRLLRYSPKTGKAEVLLANLHFANGVAVSPEGDYVLVNETWKYRILRYWIHGPKAGQAEVFADNLPGFPDNLAVDDQGRYWVAFPTLRDSRMDAMHPRPWLKDLVAKLPSSLKPAPQEYGLVIAFDRDGEVITSLHDTRGTHLQEITSVNPHDGNLYFGSLHNDRIGRLPLQAIPGLGDSN
;
A
#
# COMPACT_ATOMS: atom_id res chain seq x y z
N MET A 1 5.72 33.17 42.74
CA MET A 1 6.67 32.12 43.18
C MET A 1 5.99 30.76 43.39
N LYS A 2 4.93 30.64 44.22
CA LYS A 2 4.22 29.35 44.45
C LYS A 2 3.66 28.70 43.18
N TRP A 3 2.96 29.47 42.34
CA TRP A 3 2.41 28.96 41.06
C TRP A 3 3.48 28.54 40.05
N LEU A 4 4.64 29.23 40.04
CA LEU A 4 5.77 28.86 39.20
C LEU A 4 6.38 27.52 39.64
N MET A 5 6.56 27.31 40.95
CA MET A 5 7.06 26.04 41.49
C MET A 5 6.08 24.88 41.23
N VAL A 6 4.77 25.12 41.38
CA VAL A 6 3.74 24.11 41.06
C VAL A 6 3.79 23.76 39.58
N GLY A 7 3.89 24.75 38.68
CA GLY A 7 4.02 24.53 37.25
C GLY A 7 5.25 23.70 36.89
N LEU A 8 6.42 24.04 37.45
CA LEU A 8 7.66 23.30 37.24
C LEU A 8 7.58 21.85 37.75
N LEU A 9 6.95 21.62 38.90
CA LEU A 9 6.75 20.27 39.43
C LEU A 9 5.84 19.44 38.53
N VAL A 10 4.75 20.02 38.01
CA VAL A 10 3.85 19.34 37.07
C VAL A 10 4.61 18.96 35.80
N VAL A 11 5.36 19.89 35.21
CA VAL A 11 6.18 19.59 34.02
C VAL A 11 7.22 18.51 34.30
N PHE A 12 7.89 18.56 35.46
CA PHE A 12 8.85 17.53 35.88
C PHE A 12 8.20 16.16 36.01
N LEU A 13 7.03 16.06 36.64
CA LEU A 13 6.31 14.81 36.79
C LEU A 13 5.81 14.26 35.45
N LEU A 14 5.32 15.14 34.56
CA LEU A 14 4.91 14.75 33.20
C LEU A 14 6.09 14.24 32.38
N LEU A 15 7.22 14.97 32.41
CA LEU A 15 8.43 14.56 31.69
C LEU A 15 9.01 13.27 32.26
N GLY A 16 9.06 13.14 33.59
CA GLY A 16 9.50 11.93 34.26
C GLY A 16 8.62 10.73 33.92
N SER A 17 7.30 10.89 33.96
CA SER A 17 6.34 9.86 33.56
C SER A 17 6.49 9.47 32.09
N PHE A 18 6.68 10.43 31.19
CA PHE A 18 6.89 10.18 29.77
C PHE A 18 8.18 9.39 29.49
N LEU A 19 9.28 9.76 30.16
CA LEU A 19 10.56 9.07 30.01
C LEU A 19 10.52 7.64 30.59
N LEU A 20 9.84 7.45 31.72
CA LEU A 20 9.79 6.17 32.43
C LEU A 20 8.73 5.19 31.87
N THR A 21 7.69 5.68 31.19
CA THR A 21 6.71 4.82 30.51
C THR A 21 7.43 3.98 29.44
N PRO A 22 7.27 2.64 29.40
CA PRO A 22 7.87 1.82 28.36
C PRO A 22 7.49 2.28 26.95
N SER A 23 8.39 2.14 25.98
CA SER A 23 8.04 2.40 24.59
C SER A 23 7.13 1.27 24.07
N PRO A 24 6.14 1.58 23.21
CA PRO A 24 5.33 0.55 22.57
C PRO A 24 6.09 -0.23 21.48
N VAL A 25 7.32 0.19 21.14
CA VAL A 25 8.16 -0.42 20.10
C VAL A 25 9.54 -0.81 20.67
N ASP A 26 10.19 -1.78 20.03
CA ASP A 26 11.59 -2.15 20.25
C ASP A 26 12.40 -1.81 18.99
N SER A 27 12.70 -0.53 18.84
CA SER A 27 13.22 0.01 17.58
C SER A 27 14.59 -0.53 17.20
N LYS A 28 14.77 -0.92 15.94
CA LYS A 28 16.07 -1.28 15.36
C LYS A 28 16.67 -0.14 14.56
N ALA A 29 17.98 0.06 14.66
CA ALA A 29 18.66 1.07 13.84
C ALA A 29 18.64 0.65 12.36
N TRP A 30 18.42 1.61 11.48
CA TRP A 30 18.60 1.43 10.05
C TRP A 30 19.23 2.70 9.46
N ASN A 31 20.16 2.51 8.52
CA ASN A 31 20.79 3.58 7.77
C ASN A 31 20.18 3.58 6.37
N PRO A 32 19.18 4.43 6.10
CA PRO A 32 18.63 4.55 4.77
C PRO A 32 19.68 5.09 3.78
N PRO A 33 19.69 4.65 2.51
CA PRO A 33 20.46 5.29 1.46
C PRO A 33 20.02 6.76 1.28
N SER A 34 20.85 7.61 0.69
CA SER A 34 20.43 8.98 0.38
C SER A 34 19.28 8.97 -0.65
N PRO A 35 18.23 9.80 -0.47
CA PRO A 35 17.11 9.83 -1.39
C PRO A 35 17.58 10.23 -2.80
N PRO A 36 17.06 9.58 -3.85
CA PRO A 36 17.44 9.90 -5.22
C PRO A 36 16.94 11.31 -5.59
N PRO A 37 17.65 12.04 -6.47
CA PRO A 37 17.15 13.30 -7.01
C PRO A 37 15.94 13.06 -7.93
N LEU A 38 14.90 13.87 -7.79
CA LEU A 38 13.74 13.85 -8.69
C LEU A 38 14.09 14.56 -10.01
N THR A 39 14.76 13.84 -10.91
CA THR A 39 15.25 14.33 -12.21
C THR A 39 15.05 13.28 -13.29
N GLY A 40 15.14 13.67 -14.57
CA GLY A 40 14.91 12.74 -15.68
C GLY A 40 13.46 12.23 -15.69
N GLU A 41 13.28 10.91 -15.82
CA GLU A 41 11.96 10.27 -15.88
C GLU A 41 11.13 10.36 -14.60
N VAL A 42 11.77 10.70 -13.47
CA VAL A 42 11.11 10.97 -12.18
C VAL A 42 11.03 12.45 -11.84
N ALA A 43 11.27 13.34 -12.81
CA ALA A 43 11.18 14.79 -12.59
C ALA A 43 9.74 15.21 -12.25
N PRO A 44 9.53 16.11 -11.26
CA PRO A 44 8.19 16.56 -10.89
C PRO A 44 7.42 17.15 -12.08
N ASN A 45 6.17 16.74 -12.20
CA ASN A 45 5.24 17.21 -13.24
C ASN A 45 3.83 17.37 -12.65
N GLU A 46 2.80 17.56 -13.48
CA GLU A 46 1.42 17.74 -13.03
C GLU A 46 0.45 16.80 -13.77
N ARG A 47 0.96 15.66 -14.26
CA ARG A 47 0.18 14.73 -15.12
C ARG A 47 -0.97 14.06 -14.39
N LEU A 48 -0.89 13.86 -13.08
CA LEU A 48 -2.02 13.32 -12.30
C LEU A 48 -3.23 14.25 -12.30
N ARG A 49 -3.04 15.55 -12.56
CA ARG A 49 -4.14 16.51 -12.68
C ARG A 49 -4.98 16.34 -13.94
N LEU A 50 -4.52 15.53 -14.90
CA LEU A 50 -5.28 15.17 -16.10
C LEU A 50 -6.34 14.10 -15.80
N ALA A 51 -6.30 13.47 -14.63
CA ALA A 51 -7.27 12.45 -14.26
C ALA A 51 -8.67 13.05 -14.06
N ASP A 52 -9.68 12.37 -14.57
CA ASP A 52 -11.06 12.58 -14.15
C ASP A 52 -11.21 12.20 -12.68
N LEU A 53 -12.09 12.90 -11.96
CA LEU A 53 -12.42 12.60 -10.57
C LEU A 53 -13.83 11.99 -10.52
N ILE A 54 -13.92 10.73 -10.14
CA ILE A 54 -15.20 10.02 -9.97
C ILE A 54 -15.52 9.84 -8.49
N ALA A 55 -16.80 9.61 -8.18
CA ALA A 55 -17.33 9.43 -6.82
C ALA A 55 -17.00 10.57 -5.83
N ARG A 56 -16.69 11.77 -6.34
CA ARG A 56 -16.25 12.90 -5.52
C ARG A 56 -17.27 13.27 -4.43
N GLY A 57 -16.83 13.29 -3.18
CA GLY A 57 -17.65 13.60 -2.00
C GLY A 57 -18.61 12.47 -1.60
N GLN A 58 -18.54 11.31 -2.25
CA GLN A 58 -19.42 10.15 -2.01
C GLN A 58 -18.66 8.95 -1.42
N VAL A 59 -17.32 8.98 -1.45
CA VAL A 59 -16.45 7.99 -0.81
C VAL A 59 -15.47 8.70 0.13
N TYR A 60 -14.81 7.96 1.01
CA TYR A 60 -13.70 8.49 1.80
C TYR A 60 -12.64 7.41 2.02
N GLY A 61 -11.40 7.72 1.67
CA GLY A 61 -10.26 6.80 1.67
C GLY A 61 -10.49 5.53 0.85
N PRO A 62 -10.89 5.64 -0.45
CA PRO A 62 -11.02 4.51 -1.36
C PRO A 62 -9.63 3.92 -1.62
N GLU A 63 -9.23 2.86 -0.91
CA GLU A 63 -7.85 2.38 -0.91
C GLU A 63 -7.46 1.83 -2.28
N ASP A 64 -8.01 0.69 -2.65
CA ASP A 64 -7.70 0.02 -3.89
C ASP A 64 -8.90 -0.01 -4.84
N THR A 65 -8.67 -0.33 -6.11
CA THR A 65 -9.71 -0.30 -7.15
C THR A 65 -9.70 -1.54 -8.04
N ALA A 66 -10.83 -2.21 -8.15
CA ALA A 66 -11.04 -3.28 -9.13
C ALA A 66 -12.20 -2.90 -10.04
N VAL A 67 -12.08 -3.13 -11.35
CA VAL A 67 -13.17 -2.88 -12.30
C VAL A 67 -13.64 -4.21 -12.86
N SER A 68 -14.94 -4.47 -12.77
CA SER A 68 -15.56 -5.67 -13.33
C SER A 68 -15.71 -5.56 -14.85
N GLU A 69 -15.97 -6.69 -15.52
CA GLU A 69 -16.14 -6.74 -16.99
C GLU A 69 -17.27 -5.83 -17.53
N ASP A 70 -18.27 -5.51 -16.70
CA ASP A 70 -19.36 -4.58 -17.04
C ASP A 70 -19.04 -3.11 -16.73
N GLY A 71 -17.80 -2.82 -16.33
CA GLY A 71 -17.28 -1.47 -16.08
C GLY A 71 -17.66 -0.88 -14.71
N VAL A 72 -18.18 -1.68 -13.79
CA VAL A 72 -18.46 -1.23 -12.42
C VAL A 72 -17.17 -1.26 -11.61
N LEU A 73 -16.82 -0.12 -11.01
CA LEU A 73 -15.64 -0.03 -10.14
C LEU A 73 -16.01 -0.39 -8.71
N TYR A 74 -15.16 -1.18 -8.07
CA TYR A 74 -15.23 -1.60 -6.68
C TYR A 74 -14.05 -1.03 -5.92
N THR A 75 -14.28 -0.54 -4.70
CA THR A 75 -13.21 -0.02 -3.84
C THR A 75 -13.53 -0.23 -2.37
N GLY A 76 -12.49 -0.42 -1.54
CA GLY A 76 -12.59 -0.47 -0.10
C GLY A 76 -12.46 0.90 0.55
N THR A 77 -13.36 1.29 1.46
CA THR A 77 -13.39 2.64 2.05
C THR A 77 -13.02 2.71 3.52
N GLN A 78 -12.77 3.96 3.97
CA GLN A 78 -12.74 4.49 5.35
C GLN A 78 -13.22 3.53 6.46
N ASP A 79 -14.50 3.29 6.30
CA ASP A 79 -15.48 2.76 7.23
C ASP A 79 -15.74 1.26 7.06
N GLY A 80 -14.95 0.56 6.25
CA GLY A 80 -15.01 -0.89 6.08
C GLY A 80 -15.97 -1.37 5.00
N PHE A 81 -16.57 -0.46 4.23
CA PHE A 81 -17.43 -0.81 3.11
C PHE A 81 -16.62 -1.19 1.86
N ILE A 82 -17.19 -2.09 1.07
CA ILE A 82 -16.93 -2.17 -0.37
C ILE A 82 -17.99 -1.30 -1.05
N VAL A 83 -17.52 -0.30 -1.81
CA VAL A 83 -18.36 0.63 -2.56
C VAL A 83 -18.30 0.30 -4.04
N ARG A 84 -19.44 0.37 -4.72
CA ARG A 84 -19.58 0.28 -6.18
C ARG A 84 -19.78 1.65 -6.80
N VAL A 85 -19.05 1.93 -7.87
CA VAL A 85 -19.19 3.13 -8.69
C VAL A 85 -19.54 2.68 -10.11
N PHE A 86 -20.78 2.94 -10.51
CA PHE A 86 -21.30 2.53 -11.82
C PHE A 86 -20.85 3.50 -12.92
N PRO A 87 -20.81 3.06 -14.20
CA PRO A 87 -20.45 3.92 -15.34
C PRO A 87 -21.31 5.17 -15.50
N ASP A 88 -22.55 5.15 -15.01
CA ASP A 88 -23.47 6.30 -15.01
C ASP A 88 -23.20 7.32 -13.87
N GLY A 89 -22.20 7.03 -13.02
CA GLY A 89 -21.79 7.87 -11.88
C GLY A 89 -22.53 7.58 -10.59
N ARG A 90 -23.47 6.62 -10.56
CA ARG A 90 -24.12 6.18 -9.32
C ARG A 90 -23.11 5.52 -8.39
N VAL A 91 -23.18 5.85 -7.11
CA VAL A 91 -22.34 5.27 -6.05
C VAL A 91 -23.23 4.49 -5.08
N GLU A 92 -22.80 3.31 -4.69
CA GLU A 92 -23.55 2.42 -3.81
C GLU A 92 -22.62 1.77 -2.77
N ASN A 93 -22.94 1.91 -1.49
CA ASN A 93 -22.34 1.08 -0.44
C ASN A 93 -22.92 -0.34 -0.57
N TRP A 94 -22.18 -1.22 -1.23
CA TRP A 94 -22.67 -2.56 -1.55
C TRP A 94 -22.76 -3.43 -0.31
N LEU A 95 -21.68 -3.52 0.47
CA LEU A 95 -21.64 -4.27 1.73
C LEU A 95 -20.50 -3.81 2.65
N SER A 96 -20.58 -4.19 3.93
CA SER A 96 -19.51 -4.04 4.92
C SER A 96 -18.77 -5.37 5.11
N THR A 97 -17.46 -5.32 5.19
CA THR A 97 -16.61 -6.47 5.57
C THR A 97 -16.52 -6.67 7.09
N ASP A 98 -16.97 -5.67 7.86
CA ASP A 98 -16.70 -5.46 9.29
C ASP A 98 -15.20 -5.42 9.63
N GLY A 99 -14.38 -5.03 8.64
CA GLY A 99 -12.95 -4.86 8.74
C GLY A 99 -12.49 -3.59 8.03
N ARG A 100 -11.40 -3.71 7.27
CA ARG A 100 -10.82 -2.65 6.46
C ARG A 100 -10.29 -3.30 5.18
N PRO A 101 -11.06 -3.29 4.08
CA PRO A 101 -10.60 -3.77 2.79
C PRO A 101 -9.52 -2.83 2.25
N LEU A 102 -8.34 -3.36 1.96
CA LEU A 102 -7.19 -2.59 1.49
C LEU A 102 -6.90 -2.93 0.03
N GLY A 103 -6.63 -4.19 -0.32
CA GLY A 103 -6.51 -4.68 -1.70
C GLY A 103 -7.75 -5.44 -2.19
N VAL A 104 -8.09 -5.29 -3.48
CA VAL A 104 -9.25 -5.93 -4.12
C VAL A 104 -8.96 -6.38 -5.55
N VAL A 105 -9.37 -7.59 -5.91
CA VAL A 105 -9.20 -8.13 -7.28
C VAL A 105 -10.30 -9.13 -7.61
N PHE A 106 -10.73 -9.20 -8.87
CA PHE A 106 -11.73 -10.18 -9.31
C PHE A 106 -11.07 -11.53 -9.65
N ASP A 107 -11.68 -12.62 -9.19
CA ASP A 107 -11.34 -13.95 -9.70
C ASP A 107 -12.07 -14.25 -11.03
N SER A 108 -11.68 -15.34 -11.69
CA SER A 108 -12.27 -15.78 -12.97
C SER A 108 -13.74 -16.24 -12.86
N GLN A 109 -14.30 -16.32 -11.66
CA GLN A 109 -15.70 -16.65 -11.40
C GLN A 109 -16.54 -15.39 -11.08
N GLY A 110 -15.91 -14.21 -11.07
CA GLY A 110 -16.56 -12.94 -10.74
C GLY A 110 -16.69 -12.69 -9.24
N ASN A 111 -16.04 -13.48 -8.38
CA ASN A 111 -15.95 -13.18 -6.96
C ASN A 111 -14.92 -12.06 -6.76
N LEU A 112 -15.21 -11.14 -5.84
CA LEU A 112 -14.23 -10.17 -5.38
C LEU A 112 -13.38 -10.79 -4.28
N ILE A 113 -12.09 -10.97 -4.56
CA ILE A 113 -11.09 -11.36 -3.57
C ILE A 113 -10.59 -10.10 -2.89
N VAL A 114 -10.54 -10.13 -1.56
CA VAL A 114 -10.24 -8.95 -0.74
C VAL A 114 -9.15 -9.27 0.28
N ALA A 115 -8.09 -8.47 0.29
CA ALA A 115 -7.18 -8.38 1.40
C ALA A 115 -7.77 -7.42 2.44
N ASP A 116 -8.28 -7.96 3.54
CA ASP A 116 -8.84 -7.17 4.63
C ASP A 116 -7.89 -7.16 5.83
N SER A 117 -7.54 -5.96 6.29
CA SER A 117 -6.52 -5.75 7.32
C SER A 117 -6.88 -6.39 8.67
N TRP A 118 -8.16 -6.65 8.94
CA TRP A 118 -8.67 -7.25 10.18
C TRP A 118 -9.24 -8.65 9.99
N ARG A 119 -9.79 -8.92 8.80
CA ARG A 119 -10.55 -10.13 8.52
C ARG A 119 -9.71 -11.20 7.82
N GLY A 120 -8.56 -10.85 7.25
CA GLY A 120 -7.69 -11.76 6.51
C GLY A 120 -7.97 -11.71 5.02
N LEU A 121 -7.68 -12.82 4.33
CA LEU A 121 -8.05 -12.98 2.92
C LEU A 121 -9.51 -13.42 2.81
N LEU A 122 -10.31 -12.68 2.06
CA LEU A 122 -11.74 -12.94 1.85
C LEU A 122 -12.04 -13.22 0.37
N SER A 123 -13.14 -13.93 0.14
CA SER A 123 -13.82 -14.04 -1.14
C SER A 123 -15.26 -13.57 -0.97
N ILE A 124 -15.74 -12.73 -1.87
CA ILE A 124 -17.08 -12.16 -1.82
C ILE A 124 -17.80 -12.47 -3.12
N SER A 125 -18.91 -13.22 -3.05
CA SER A 125 -19.68 -13.57 -4.25
C SER A 125 -20.37 -12.35 -4.87
N PRO A 126 -20.81 -12.40 -6.14
CA PRO A 126 -21.63 -11.35 -6.76
C PRO A 126 -22.91 -11.01 -5.98
N GLU A 127 -23.46 -11.97 -5.23
CA GLU A 127 -24.62 -11.81 -4.35
C GLU A 127 -24.27 -11.19 -2.98
N GLY A 128 -22.98 -11.02 -2.68
CA GLY A 128 -22.47 -10.42 -1.44
C GLY A 128 -22.21 -11.42 -0.31
N GLU A 129 -22.09 -12.72 -0.60
CA GLU A 129 -21.72 -13.71 0.41
C GLU A 129 -20.22 -13.64 0.71
N ILE A 130 -19.86 -13.31 1.96
CA ILE A 130 -18.47 -13.21 2.41
C ILE A 130 -18.00 -14.56 2.95
N THR A 131 -16.97 -15.12 2.32
CA THR A 131 -16.22 -16.29 2.78
C THR A 131 -14.82 -15.89 3.21
N VAL A 132 -14.40 -16.32 4.40
CA VAL A 132 -13.02 -16.15 4.85
C VAL A 132 -12.16 -17.29 4.28
N LEU A 133 -11.20 -16.93 3.41
CA LEU A 133 -10.28 -17.90 2.79
C LEU A 133 -9.12 -18.26 3.71
N ALA A 134 -8.51 -17.25 4.37
CA ALA A 134 -7.40 -17.45 5.31
C ALA A 134 -7.31 -16.31 6.34
N ARG A 135 -6.91 -16.64 7.58
CA ARG A 135 -6.59 -15.65 8.64
C ARG A 135 -5.23 -15.89 9.30
N GLU A 136 -4.56 -16.96 8.90
CA GLU A 136 -3.22 -17.33 9.35
C GLU A 136 -2.52 -18.14 8.28
N ALA A 137 -1.20 -18.18 8.39
CA ALA A 137 -0.36 -19.13 7.70
C ALA A 137 0.69 -19.63 8.69
N GLU A 138 0.94 -20.94 8.69
CA GLU A 138 1.99 -21.58 9.48
C GLU A 138 1.92 -21.23 10.98
N GLY A 139 0.71 -21.14 11.53
CA GLY A 139 0.44 -20.85 12.94
C GLY A 139 0.61 -19.39 13.36
N THR A 140 0.84 -18.48 12.40
CA THR A 140 0.93 -17.03 12.65
C THR A 140 -0.25 -16.31 12.02
N LEU A 141 -1.12 -15.76 12.89
CA LEU A 141 -2.25 -14.92 12.51
C LEU A 141 -1.80 -13.70 11.69
N PHE A 142 -2.61 -13.32 10.71
CA PHE A 142 -2.47 -12.05 10.00
C PHE A 142 -2.87 -10.90 10.93
N ARG A 143 -2.18 -9.77 10.86
CA ARG A 143 -2.55 -8.56 11.61
C ARG A 143 -2.81 -7.38 10.69
N PHE A 144 -2.29 -7.43 9.47
CA PHE A 144 -2.38 -6.35 8.53
C PHE A 144 -2.30 -6.92 7.10
N THR A 145 -3.31 -7.70 6.70
CA THR A 145 -3.45 -8.12 5.29
C THR A 145 -3.63 -6.88 4.43
N ASP A 146 -2.78 -6.68 3.43
CA ASP A 146 -2.69 -5.39 2.74
C ASP A 146 -3.16 -5.51 1.29
N ASP A 147 -2.37 -6.16 0.42
CA ASP A 147 -2.65 -6.24 -1.01
C ASP A 147 -2.87 -7.68 -1.49
N VAL A 148 -3.49 -7.84 -2.66
CA VAL A 148 -3.81 -9.14 -3.26
C VAL A 148 -3.81 -9.11 -4.78
N ASP A 149 -3.25 -10.15 -5.39
CA ASP A 149 -3.30 -10.39 -6.83
C ASP A 149 -3.49 -11.90 -7.12
N ILE A 150 -3.95 -12.24 -8.33
CA ILE A 150 -4.31 -13.59 -8.74
C ILE A 150 -3.51 -13.98 -9.98
N ALA A 151 -2.80 -15.12 -9.91
CA ALA A 151 -2.16 -15.70 -11.08
C ALA A 151 -3.18 -16.43 -11.98
N ASP A 152 -2.85 -16.59 -13.26
CA ASP A 152 -3.66 -17.30 -14.26
C ASP A 152 -4.09 -18.72 -13.83
N ASP A 153 -3.29 -19.39 -13.00
CA ASP A 153 -3.60 -20.74 -12.48
C ASP A 153 -4.58 -20.74 -11.29
N GLY A 154 -5.07 -19.56 -10.90
CA GLY A 154 -6.01 -19.30 -9.81
C GLY A 154 -5.37 -19.23 -8.43
N ARG A 155 -4.03 -19.33 -8.31
CA ARG A 155 -3.36 -19.09 -7.02
C ARG A 155 -3.43 -17.61 -6.68
N ILE A 156 -3.76 -17.34 -5.42
CA ILE A 156 -3.91 -15.99 -4.90
C ILE A 156 -2.64 -15.63 -4.14
N TYR A 157 -2.01 -14.53 -4.50
CA TYR A 157 -0.82 -14.00 -3.85
C TYR A 157 -1.24 -12.76 -3.07
N PHE A 158 -0.83 -12.68 -1.81
CA PHE A 158 -1.26 -11.58 -0.95
C PHE A 158 -0.21 -11.30 0.12
N THR A 159 -0.33 -10.15 0.76
CA THR A 159 0.62 -9.73 1.78
C THR A 159 -0.01 -9.63 3.16
N ASP A 160 0.82 -9.86 4.17
CA ASP A 160 0.59 -9.44 5.55
C ASP A 160 1.68 -8.42 5.85
N ALA A 161 1.35 -7.13 5.79
CA ALA A 161 2.30 -6.03 5.90
C ALA A 161 3.08 -6.08 7.20
N SER A 162 2.40 -6.44 8.29
CA SER A 162 3.05 -6.75 9.55
C SER A 162 2.26 -7.82 10.28
N SER A 163 2.95 -8.86 10.74
CA SER A 163 2.37 -9.88 11.61
C SER A 163 2.24 -9.45 13.08
N LYS A 164 2.60 -8.21 13.42
CA LYS A 164 2.63 -7.69 14.81
C LYS A 164 1.62 -6.56 15.05
N PHE A 165 1.71 -5.51 14.27
CA PHE A 165 0.89 -4.29 14.36
C PHE A 165 -0.32 -4.37 13.44
N HIS A 166 -1.43 -3.77 13.87
CA HIS A 166 -2.63 -3.60 13.06
C HIS A 166 -2.57 -2.32 12.21
N GLN A 167 -3.50 -2.18 11.26
CA GLN A 167 -3.54 -1.05 10.32
C GLN A 167 -3.41 0.36 10.95
N PRO A 168 -4.11 0.70 12.04
CA PRO A 168 -3.96 2.02 12.68
C PRO A 168 -2.57 2.27 13.30
N GLU A 169 -1.77 1.23 13.46
CA GLU A 169 -0.47 1.24 14.13
C GLU A 169 0.71 1.21 13.15
N TYR A 170 0.49 1.41 11.84
CA TYR A 170 1.55 1.40 10.81
C TYR A 170 2.77 2.28 11.16
N MET A 171 2.53 3.44 11.80
CA MET A 171 3.59 4.35 12.23
C MET A 171 4.48 3.74 13.33
N LEU A 172 3.92 2.88 14.18
CA LEU A 172 4.70 2.14 15.16
C LEU A 172 5.58 1.10 14.48
N ASP A 173 5.08 0.42 13.44
CA ASP A 173 5.87 -0.52 12.64
C ASP A 173 7.04 0.18 11.92
N LEU A 174 6.78 1.33 11.28
CA LEU A 174 7.81 2.19 10.67
C LEU A 174 8.85 2.65 11.70
N LEU A 175 8.43 3.06 12.89
CA LEU A 175 9.37 3.45 13.95
C LEU A 175 10.13 2.24 14.49
N GLU A 176 9.52 1.06 14.56
CA GLU A 176 10.19 -0.14 15.03
C GLU A 176 11.28 -0.61 14.05
N MET A 177 11.07 -0.47 12.73
CA MET A 177 11.97 -0.94 11.67
C MET A 177 12.39 -2.41 11.87
N ARG A 178 11.43 -3.26 12.20
CA ARG A 178 11.62 -4.70 12.28
C ARG A 178 10.86 -5.41 11.16
N PRO A 179 11.36 -6.57 10.72
CA PRO A 179 10.84 -7.21 9.53
C PRO A 179 9.66 -8.15 9.86
N HIS A 180 8.47 -7.59 10.10
CA HIS A 180 7.26 -8.38 10.42
C HIS A 180 6.42 -8.75 9.19
N GLY A 181 6.78 -8.26 8.01
CA GLY A 181 6.03 -8.46 6.78
C GLY A 181 6.27 -9.82 6.13
N ARG A 182 5.25 -10.30 5.40
CA ARG A 182 5.26 -11.59 4.71
C ARG A 182 4.56 -11.51 3.35
N LEU A 183 5.13 -12.17 2.35
CA LEU A 183 4.47 -12.54 1.10
C LEU A 183 3.90 -13.95 1.24
N LEU A 184 2.63 -14.11 0.94
CA LEU A 184 1.89 -15.35 1.10
C LEU A 184 1.25 -15.80 -0.22
N ARG A 185 0.92 -17.09 -0.26
CA ARG A 185 0.18 -17.69 -1.36
C ARG A 185 -0.93 -18.56 -0.82
N TYR A 186 -2.14 -18.37 -1.35
CA TYR A 186 -3.30 -19.21 -1.09
C TYR A 186 -3.62 -20.07 -2.33
N SER A 187 -3.89 -21.34 -2.08
CA SER A 187 -4.29 -22.31 -3.10
C SER A 187 -5.78 -22.65 -2.93
N PRO A 188 -6.67 -22.22 -3.85
CA PRO A 188 -8.09 -22.58 -3.80
C PRO A 188 -8.31 -24.09 -3.87
N LYS A 189 -7.42 -24.84 -4.55
CA LYS A 189 -7.49 -26.30 -4.65
C LYS A 189 -7.34 -27.01 -3.31
N THR A 190 -6.56 -26.44 -2.40
CA THR A 190 -6.25 -27.07 -1.10
C THR A 190 -6.86 -26.32 0.08
N GLY A 191 -7.35 -25.10 -0.11
CA GLY A 191 -7.86 -24.23 0.94
C GLY A 191 -6.78 -23.81 1.95
N LYS A 192 -5.52 -23.65 1.52
CA LYS A 192 -4.38 -23.38 2.42
C LYS A 192 -3.58 -22.17 1.96
N ALA A 193 -3.16 -21.36 2.93
CA ALA A 193 -2.17 -20.31 2.78
C ALA A 193 -0.79 -20.79 3.27
N GLU A 194 0.27 -20.42 2.55
CA GLU A 194 1.67 -20.68 2.89
C GLU A 194 2.51 -19.41 2.78
N VAL A 195 3.64 -19.35 3.50
CA VAL A 195 4.54 -18.20 3.45
C VAL A 195 5.61 -18.43 2.37
N LEU A 196 5.68 -17.55 1.38
CA LEU A 196 6.69 -17.62 0.32
C LEU A 196 7.96 -16.86 0.68
N LEU A 197 7.80 -15.68 1.28
CA LEU A 197 8.88 -14.83 1.74
C LEU A 197 8.49 -14.20 3.08
N ALA A 198 9.38 -14.30 4.06
CA ALA A 198 9.19 -13.74 5.39
C ALA A 198 10.29 -12.72 5.69
N ASN A 199 10.15 -12.02 6.81
CA ASN A 199 11.09 -11.00 7.26
C ASN A 199 11.22 -9.82 6.29
N LEU A 200 10.08 -9.35 5.77
CA LEU A 200 9.98 -8.12 4.99
C LEU A 200 9.72 -6.92 5.90
N HIS A 201 10.26 -5.76 5.57
CA HIS A 201 9.95 -4.52 6.27
C HIS A 201 8.72 -3.88 5.62
N PHE A 202 7.54 -4.25 6.13
CA PHE A 202 6.25 -3.82 5.64
C PHE A 202 5.96 -4.30 4.22
N ALA A 203 5.46 -5.53 4.13
CA ALA A 203 5.08 -6.17 2.88
C ALA A 203 3.74 -5.59 2.40
N ASN A 204 3.79 -4.60 1.53
CA ASN A 204 2.60 -3.88 1.10
C ASN A 204 2.09 -4.43 -0.25
N GLY A 205 2.22 -3.68 -1.33
CA GLY A 205 1.80 -4.10 -2.67
C GLY A 205 2.35 -5.45 -3.15
N VAL A 206 1.54 -6.18 -3.93
CA VAL A 206 1.89 -7.43 -4.61
C VAL A 206 1.39 -7.46 -6.06
N ALA A 207 2.22 -7.93 -6.99
CA ALA A 207 1.80 -8.15 -8.38
C ALA A 207 2.45 -9.40 -8.97
N VAL A 208 1.64 -10.25 -9.60
CA VAL A 208 2.10 -11.39 -10.38
C VAL A 208 2.63 -10.89 -11.73
N SER A 209 3.74 -11.45 -12.21
CA SER A 209 4.24 -11.13 -13.54
C SER A 209 3.25 -11.59 -14.63
N PRO A 210 3.17 -10.91 -15.79
CA PRO A 210 2.30 -11.31 -16.89
C PRO A 210 2.45 -12.79 -17.31
N GLU A 211 3.66 -13.33 -17.26
CA GLU A 211 3.94 -14.73 -17.62
C GLU A 211 3.81 -15.72 -16.44
N GLY A 212 3.47 -15.24 -15.23
CA GLY A 212 3.38 -16.05 -14.01
C GLY A 212 4.72 -16.57 -13.45
N ASP A 213 5.86 -16.14 -14.00
CA ASP A 213 7.19 -16.62 -13.61
C ASP A 213 7.69 -16.09 -12.26
N TYR A 214 7.23 -14.90 -11.85
CA TYR A 214 7.62 -14.27 -10.58
C TYR A 214 6.49 -13.41 -10.00
N VAL A 215 6.67 -13.01 -8.74
CA VAL A 215 5.79 -12.10 -8.02
C VAL A 215 6.64 -10.95 -7.49
N LEU A 216 6.16 -9.72 -7.68
CA LEU A 216 6.72 -8.53 -7.06
C LEU A 216 6.09 -8.30 -5.70
N VAL A 217 6.88 -7.86 -4.73
CA VAL A 217 6.41 -7.44 -3.41
C VAL A 217 7.20 -6.25 -2.89
N ASN A 218 6.53 -5.31 -2.27
CA ASN A 218 7.18 -4.13 -1.71
C ASN A 218 7.82 -4.40 -0.34
N GLU A 219 8.89 -3.68 -0.06
CA GLU A 219 9.27 -3.34 1.32
C GLU A 219 9.15 -1.82 1.48
N THR A 220 7.98 -1.36 1.93
CA THR A 220 7.64 0.06 2.01
C THR A 220 8.64 0.83 2.86
N TRP A 221 9.06 0.26 4.00
CA TRP A 221 10.04 0.91 4.88
C TRP A 221 11.48 0.82 4.40
N LYS A 222 11.76 0.08 3.32
CA LYS A 222 13.09 -0.02 2.70
C LYS A 222 13.18 0.72 1.38
N TYR A 223 12.10 1.36 0.93
CA TYR A 223 12.05 2.08 -0.34
C TYR A 223 12.44 1.19 -1.52
N ARG A 224 11.96 -0.06 -1.54
CA ARG A 224 12.32 -1.02 -2.59
C ARG A 224 11.22 -2.01 -2.91
N ILE A 225 11.37 -2.64 -4.06
CA ILE A 225 10.53 -3.72 -4.57
C ILE A 225 11.42 -4.94 -4.75
N LEU A 226 10.93 -6.10 -4.32
CA LEU A 226 11.61 -7.38 -4.51
C LEU A 226 10.87 -8.19 -5.58
N ARG A 227 11.64 -8.95 -6.36
CA ARG A 227 11.15 -9.99 -7.26
C ARG A 227 11.36 -11.35 -6.62
N TYR A 228 10.29 -12.10 -6.39
CA TYR A 228 10.32 -13.49 -5.92
C TYR A 228 9.99 -14.44 -7.07
N TRP A 229 10.93 -15.31 -7.43
CA TRP A 229 10.77 -16.23 -8.56
C TRP A 229 9.89 -17.44 -8.18
N ILE A 230 8.83 -17.68 -8.95
CA ILE A 230 7.93 -18.84 -8.80
C ILE A 230 8.43 -20.02 -9.65
N HIS A 231 8.92 -19.73 -10.85
CA HIS A 231 9.36 -20.70 -11.83
C HIS A 231 10.82 -20.48 -12.26
N GLY A 232 11.34 -21.42 -13.05
CA GLY A 232 12.70 -21.36 -13.59
C GLY A 232 13.82 -21.68 -12.58
N PRO A 233 15.10 -21.46 -12.97
CA PRO A 233 16.26 -21.87 -12.18
C PRO A 233 16.43 -21.09 -10.87
N LYS A 234 15.77 -19.92 -10.74
CA LYS A 234 15.77 -19.09 -9.53
C LYS A 234 14.57 -19.34 -8.63
N ALA A 235 13.68 -20.30 -8.95
CA ALA A 235 12.46 -20.55 -8.17
C ALA A 235 12.75 -20.65 -6.65
N GLY A 236 11.95 -19.92 -5.87
CA GLY A 236 12.10 -19.80 -4.41
C GLY A 236 13.11 -18.74 -3.94
N GLN A 237 13.80 -18.05 -4.85
CA GLN A 237 14.74 -16.97 -4.53
C GLN A 237 14.11 -15.60 -4.74
N ALA A 238 14.56 -14.63 -3.94
CA ALA A 238 14.19 -13.22 -4.07
C ALA A 238 15.40 -12.38 -4.46
N GLU A 239 15.19 -11.38 -5.31
CA GLU A 239 16.19 -10.36 -5.66
C GLU A 239 15.55 -8.97 -5.69
N VAL A 240 16.38 -7.92 -5.68
CA VAL A 240 15.86 -6.55 -5.77
C VAL A 240 15.42 -6.29 -7.21
N PHE A 241 14.20 -5.78 -7.37
CA PHE A 241 13.63 -5.33 -8.64
C PHE A 241 13.92 -3.85 -8.85
N ALA A 242 13.55 -3.01 -7.89
CA ALA A 242 13.85 -1.59 -7.88
C ALA A 242 14.27 -1.18 -6.46
N ASP A 243 15.31 -0.35 -6.33
CA ASP A 243 15.87 0.06 -5.03
C ASP A 243 15.88 1.58 -4.88
N ASN A 244 16.06 2.04 -3.62
CA ASN A 244 16.22 3.45 -3.27
C ASN A 244 15.15 4.36 -3.89
N LEU A 245 13.90 3.95 -3.83
CA LEU A 245 12.77 4.67 -4.41
C LEU A 245 12.58 6.06 -3.78
N PRO A 246 11.98 7.02 -4.50
CA PRO A 246 11.81 8.41 -4.03
C PRO A 246 10.73 8.61 -2.96
N GLY A 247 9.90 7.59 -2.74
CA GLY A 247 8.81 7.57 -1.77
C GLY A 247 8.67 6.21 -1.10
N PHE A 248 7.60 6.06 -0.33
CA PHE A 248 7.19 4.79 0.26
C PHE A 248 6.37 4.01 -0.78
N PRO A 249 6.84 2.89 -1.35
CA PRO A 249 6.07 2.14 -2.34
C PRO A 249 4.87 1.46 -1.68
N ASP A 250 3.74 1.54 -2.36
CA ASP A 250 2.42 1.04 -1.97
C ASP A 250 1.88 0.10 -3.06
N ASN A 251 0.58 -0.21 -3.09
CA ASN A 251 0.01 -1.16 -4.06
C ASN A 251 0.50 -0.92 -5.51
N LEU A 252 0.77 -2.03 -6.20
CA LEU A 252 1.30 -2.02 -7.56
C LEU A 252 0.54 -3.03 -8.42
N ALA A 253 0.39 -2.68 -9.70
CA ALA A 253 -0.25 -3.54 -10.68
C ALA A 253 0.51 -3.52 -12.01
N VAL A 254 0.27 -4.54 -12.83
CA VAL A 254 0.86 -4.65 -14.16
C VAL A 254 -0.21 -4.38 -15.22
N ASP A 255 0.15 -3.63 -16.26
CA ASP A 255 -0.74 -3.42 -17.40
C ASP A 255 -0.50 -4.42 -18.54
N ASP A 256 -1.38 -4.41 -19.55
CA ASP A 256 -1.31 -5.31 -20.71
C ASP A 256 -0.03 -5.17 -21.55
N GLN A 257 0.76 -4.12 -21.34
CA GLN A 257 2.06 -3.91 -21.99
C GLN A 257 3.23 -4.41 -21.13
N GLY A 258 2.95 -4.99 -19.96
CA GLY A 258 3.95 -5.47 -19.01
C GLY A 258 4.63 -4.36 -18.22
N ARG A 259 4.02 -3.16 -18.13
CA ARG A 259 4.53 -2.06 -17.32
C ARG A 259 3.99 -2.19 -15.90
N TYR A 260 4.87 -2.08 -14.92
CA TYR A 260 4.52 -2.14 -13.50
C TYR A 260 4.29 -0.74 -12.98
N TRP A 261 3.05 -0.44 -12.59
CA TRP A 261 2.65 0.83 -12.01
C TRP A 261 2.66 0.73 -10.49
N VAL A 262 3.39 1.61 -9.82
CA VAL A 262 3.58 1.59 -8.37
C VAL A 262 3.10 2.91 -7.79
N ALA A 263 2.20 2.83 -6.80
CA ALA A 263 1.72 3.97 -6.05
C ALA A 263 2.68 4.39 -4.92
N PHE A 264 2.63 5.66 -4.57
CA PHE A 264 3.39 6.23 -3.47
C PHE A 264 2.53 7.25 -2.71
N PRO A 265 2.09 6.95 -1.47
CA PRO A 265 1.26 7.86 -0.70
C PRO A 265 1.99 9.14 -0.30
N THR A 266 3.32 9.08 -0.18
CA THR A 266 4.13 10.27 0.10
C THR A 266 5.57 10.08 -0.37
N LEU A 267 6.25 11.20 -0.60
CA LEU A 267 7.70 11.26 -0.78
C LEU A 267 8.43 10.87 0.51
N ARG A 268 9.72 10.55 0.36
CA ARG A 268 10.61 10.31 1.50
C ARG A 268 10.77 11.55 2.36
N ASP A 269 10.65 11.36 3.67
CA ASP A 269 10.90 12.42 4.66
C ASP A 269 12.34 12.35 5.19
N SER A 270 13.15 13.35 4.83
CA SER A 270 14.54 13.49 5.31
C SER A 270 14.68 13.46 6.85
N ARG A 271 13.67 13.92 7.60
CA ARG A 271 13.65 13.90 9.07
C ARG A 271 13.46 12.47 9.59
N MET A 272 12.62 11.68 8.93
CA MET A 272 12.46 10.24 9.22
C MET A 272 13.75 9.50 8.93
N ASP A 273 14.37 9.76 7.76
CA ASP A 273 15.63 9.15 7.38
C ASP A 273 16.77 9.44 8.37
N ALA A 274 16.87 10.68 8.85
CA ALA A 274 17.85 11.08 9.86
C ALA A 274 17.56 10.47 11.26
N MET A 275 16.33 10.05 11.52
CA MET A 275 15.90 9.44 12.78
C MET A 275 16.13 7.93 12.82
N HIS A 276 16.02 7.22 11.70
CA HIS A 276 16.19 5.75 11.64
C HIS A 276 17.48 5.20 12.28
N PRO A 277 18.65 5.88 12.20
CA PRO A 277 19.87 5.43 12.87
C PRO A 277 19.83 5.49 14.41
N ARG A 278 18.82 6.10 15.01
CA ARG A 278 18.74 6.41 16.46
C ARG A 278 17.55 5.70 17.12
N PRO A 279 17.66 4.41 17.51
CA PRO A 279 16.60 3.65 18.17
C PRO A 279 15.93 4.37 19.34
N TRP A 280 16.73 4.91 20.28
CA TRP A 280 16.22 5.61 21.46
C TRP A 280 15.32 6.80 21.12
N LEU A 281 15.55 7.47 19.99
CA LEU A 281 14.75 8.61 19.54
C LEU A 281 13.42 8.12 18.95
N LYS A 282 13.45 7.04 18.17
CA LYS A 282 12.23 6.39 17.65
C LYS A 282 11.34 5.91 18.79
N ASP A 283 11.94 5.29 19.81
CA ASP A 283 11.23 4.84 21.00
C ASP A 283 10.57 5.99 21.77
N LEU A 284 11.15 7.19 21.74
CA LEU A 284 10.59 8.40 22.34
C LEU A 284 9.43 8.95 21.49
N VAL A 285 9.62 9.03 20.17
CA VAL A 285 8.61 9.51 19.22
C VAL A 285 7.39 8.59 19.20
N ALA A 286 7.58 7.28 19.35
CA ALA A 286 6.50 6.31 19.41
C ALA A 286 5.51 6.58 20.56
N LYS A 287 5.99 7.16 21.68
CA LYS A 287 5.16 7.52 22.84
C LYS A 287 4.36 8.81 22.65
N LEU A 288 4.67 9.62 21.63
CA LEU A 288 3.97 10.88 21.40
C LEU A 288 2.55 10.64 20.87
N PRO A 289 1.58 11.51 21.18
CA PRO A 289 0.29 11.53 20.49
C PRO A 289 0.47 11.65 18.97
N SER A 290 -0.43 11.04 18.18
CA SER A 290 -0.31 11.01 16.71
C SER A 290 -0.21 12.40 16.08
N SER A 291 -0.83 13.42 16.67
CA SER A 291 -0.76 14.81 16.21
C SER A 291 0.64 15.46 16.28
N LEU A 292 1.56 14.87 17.06
CA LEU A 292 2.95 15.33 17.19
C LEU A 292 3.92 14.45 16.40
N LYS A 293 3.45 13.35 15.79
CA LYS A 293 4.27 12.50 14.93
C LYS A 293 4.39 13.13 13.54
N PRO A 294 5.44 12.79 12.78
CA PRO A 294 5.58 13.22 11.39
C PRO A 294 4.34 12.82 10.57
N ALA A 295 3.82 13.77 9.81
CA ALA A 295 2.69 13.57 8.90
C ALA A 295 3.20 13.42 7.46
N PRO A 296 2.49 12.64 6.61
CA PRO A 296 2.74 12.60 5.18
C PRO A 296 2.72 14.00 4.54
N GLN A 297 3.49 14.17 3.48
CA GLN A 297 3.38 15.37 2.65
C GLN A 297 2.20 15.20 1.69
N GLU A 298 1.36 16.23 1.55
CA GLU A 298 0.35 16.28 0.49
C GLU A 298 1.04 16.24 -0.87
N TYR A 299 0.98 15.08 -1.53
CA TYR A 299 1.62 14.81 -2.80
C TYR A 299 0.94 13.63 -3.49
N GLY A 300 0.78 13.69 -4.81
CA GLY A 300 0.41 12.53 -5.63
C GLY A 300 1.65 12.04 -6.38
N LEU A 301 2.00 10.76 -6.24
CA LEU A 301 3.09 10.14 -6.98
C LEU A 301 2.73 8.71 -7.41
N VAL A 302 2.95 8.44 -8.68
CA VAL A 302 2.92 7.10 -9.27
C VAL A 302 4.12 6.97 -10.20
N ILE A 303 4.77 5.80 -10.23
CA ILE A 303 5.91 5.52 -11.12
C ILE A 303 5.63 4.24 -11.90
N ALA A 304 5.89 4.26 -13.20
CA ALA A 304 5.88 3.09 -14.06
C ALA A 304 7.29 2.53 -14.24
N PHE A 305 7.43 1.23 -14.13
CA PHE A 305 8.67 0.48 -14.35
C PHE A 305 8.50 -0.52 -15.49
N ASP A 306 9.60 -0.83 -16.18
CA ASP A 306 9.66 -1.95 -17.12
C ASP A 306 9.91 -3.28 -16.40
N ARG A 307 10.02 -4.37 -17.17
CA ARG A 307 10.26 -5.72 -16.64
C ARG A 307 11.59 -5.89 -15.89
N ASP A 308 12.54 -5.00 -16.10
CA ASP A 308 13.89 -5.06 -15.52
C ASP A 308 14.02 -4.17 -14.28
N GLY A 309 12.97 -3.39 -13.96
CA GLY A 309 12.94 -2.49 -12.81
C GLY A 309 13.45 -1.08 -13.13
N GLU A 310 13.59 -0.75 -14.41
CA GLU A 310 13.98 0.60 -14.84
C GLU A 310 12.74 1.50 -14.97
N VAL A 311 12.89 2.76 -14.58
CA VAL A 311 11.79 3.72 -14.62
C VAL A 311 11.46 4.09 -16.06
N ILE A 312 10.20 3.91 -16.45
CA ILE A 312 9.65 4.36 -17.73
C ILE A 312 9.19 5.82 -17.62
N THR A 313 8.38 6.13 -16.60
CA THR A 313 7.87 7.48 -16.39
C THR A 313 7.28 7.65 -14.99
N SER A 314 7.07 8.89 -14.57
CA SER A 314 6.34 9.23 -13.36
C SER A 314 5.17 10.18 -13.59
N LEU A 315 4.15 10.06 -12.75
CA LEU A 315 2.97 10.92 -12.71
C LEU A 315 2.92 11.62 -11.36
N HIS A 316 2.78 12.94 -11.38
CA HIS A 316 2.82 13.76 -10.18
C HIS A 316 1.61 14.69 -10.08
N ASP A 317 1.20 14.98 -8.84
CA ASP A 317 0.47 16.18 -8.43
C ASP A 317 1.28 16.80 -7.29
N THR A 318 2.08 17.80 -7.60
CA THR A 318 3.10 18.28 -6.64
C THR A 318 2.51 19.01 -5.44
N ARG A 319 1.22 19.35 -5.51
CA ARG A 319 0.49 20.04 -4.45
C ARG A 319 -0.48 19.13 -3.71
N GLY A 320 -0.71 17.90 -4.18
CA GLY A 320 -1.69 16.99 -3.60
C GLY A 320 -3.14 17.49 -3.61
N THR A 321 -3.48 18.44 -4.50
CA THR A 321 -4.80 19.09 -4.45
C THR A 321 -5.87 18.39 -5.29
N HIS A 322 -5.43 17.64 -6.30
CA HIS A 322 -6.27 16.88 -7.23
C HIS A 322 -6.30 15.42 -6.80
N LEU A 323 -5.13 14.78 -6.74
CA LEU A 323 -4.91 13.44 -6.20
C LEU A 323 -3.71 13.50 -5.24
N GLN A 324 -3.84 12.89 -4.08
CA GLN A 324 -2.81 12.84 -3.03
C GLN A 324 -2.90 11.51 -2.30
N GLU A 325 -1.85 11.15 -1.57
CA GLU A 325 -1.82 9.94 -0.75
C GLU A 325 -2.32 8.74 -1.55
N ILE A 326 -1.80 8.59 -2.78
CA ILE A 326 -2.20 7.52 -3.70
C ILE A 326 -1.65 6.22 -3.15
N THR A 327 -2.54 5.27 -2.85
CA THR A 327 -2.21 3.96 -2.29
C THR A 327 -2.20 2.88 -3.37
N SER A 328 -2.96 3.06 -4.45
CA SER A 328 -3.08 2.09 -5.55
C SER A 328 -3.09 2.75 -6.93
N VAL A 329 -2.69 1.97 -7.94
CA VAL A 329 -2.81 2.32 -9.35
C VAL A 329 -3.12 1.07 -10.16
N ASN A 330 -4.35 0.95 -10.64
CA ASN A 330 -4.79 -0.24 -11.37
C ASN A 330 -5.12 0.07 -12.82
N PRO A 331 -4.44 -0.57 -13.78
CA PRO A 331 -4.78 -0.47 -15.19
C PRO A 331 -6.03 -1.30 -15.50
N HIS A 332 -6.96 -0.72 -16.27
CA HIS A 332 -8.11 -1.43 -16.80
C HIS A 332 -8.64 -0.69 -18.05
N ASP A 333 -8.86 -1.42 -19.14
CA ASP A 333 -9.43 -0.91 -20.40
C ASP A 333 -8.83 0.42 -20.87
N GLY A 334 -7.49 0.49 -20.91
CA GLY A 334 -6.77 1.68 -21.37
C GLY A 334 -6.79 2.87 -20.40
N ASN A 335 -7.26 2.69 -19.17
CA ASN A 335 -7.27 3.69 -18.12
C ASN A 335 -6.45 3.24 -16.92
N LEU A 336 -5.92 4.19 -16.16
CA LEU A 336 -5.39 3.99 -14.82
C LEU A 336 -6.41 4.50 -13.81
N TYR A 337 -6.68 3.69 -12.80
CA TYR A 337 -7.54 4.04 -11.66
C TYR A 337 -6.68 4.22 -10.42
N PHE A 338 -6.90 5.31 -9.68
CA PHE A 338 -6.10 5.67 -8.50
C PHE A 338 -6.98 5.71 -7.26
N GLY A 339 -6.66 4.86 -6.30
CA GLY A 339 -7.18 4.98 -4.94
C GLY A 339 -6.27 5.82 -4.03
N SER A 340 -6.68 5.97 -2.78
CA SER A 340 -6.04 6.81 -1.79
C SER A 340 -6.46 6.47 -0.37
N LEU A 341 -5.55 6.72 0.58
CA LEU A 341 -5.81 6.56 2.00
C LEU A 341 -6.74 7.65 2.55
N HIS A 342 -6.58 8.90 2.10
CA HIS A 342 -7.25 10.06 2.68
C HIS A 342 -7.65 11.11 1.62
N ASN A 343 -8.64 10.76 0.81
CA ASN A 343 -9.38 11.72 0.01
C ASN A 343 -10.84 11.25 -0.18
N ASP A 344 -11.66 12.04 -0.86
CA ASP A 344 -13.08 11.76 -1.10
C ASP A 344 -13.41 11.41 -2.56
N ARG A 345 -12.45 10.85 -3.32
CA ARG A 345 -12.57 10.69 -4.78
C ARG A 345 -11.67 9.58 -5.33
N ILE A 346 -12.00 9.07 -6.50
CA ILE A 346 -11.16 8.12 -7.23
C ILE A 346 -10.68 8.81 -8.50
N GLY A 347 -9.39 8.68 -8.81
CA GLY A 347 -8.83 9.22 -10.05
C GLY A 347 -9.00 8.23 -11.20
N ARG A 348 -9.33 8.70 -12.40
CA ARG A 348 -9.29 7.90 -13.63
C ARG A 348 -8.53 8.67 -14.71
N LEU A 349 -7.41 8.13 -15.19
CA LEU A 349 -6.58 8.75 -16.22
C LEU A 349 -6.47 7.82 -17.44
N PRO A 350 -6.95 8.23 -18.62
CA PRO A 350 -6.69 7.49 -19.85
C PRO A 350 -5.18 7.40 -20.12
N LEU A 351 -4.66 6.20 -20.38
CA LEU A 351 -3.23 5.98 -20.69
C LEU A 351 -2.77 6.84 -21.87
N GLN A 352 -3.63 7.02 -22.87
CA GLN A 352 -3.38 7.87 -24.04
C GLN A 352 -3.18 9.36 -23.70
N ALA A 353 -3.65 9.82 -22.54
CA ALA A 353 -3.45 11.19 -22.08
C ALA A 353 -2.05 11.40 -21.46
N ILE A 354 -1.30 10.32 -21.21
CA ILE A 354 0.04 10.38 -20.64
C ILE A 354 1.06 10.56 -21.78
N PRO A 355 1.77 11.71 -21.83
CA PRO A 355 2.77 11.95 -22.87
C PRO A 355 3.86 10.88 -22.86
N GLY A 356 4.15 10.30 -24.03
CA GLY A 356 5.16 9.24 -24.19
C GLY A 356 4.65 7.82 -23.98
N LEU A 357 3.42 7.62 -23.50
CA LEU A 357 2.80 6.30 -23.37
C LEU A 357 1.61 6.07 -24.31
N GLY A 358 1.03 7.15 -24.85
CA GLY A 358 -0.14 7.13 -25.74
C GLY A 358 0.15 7.00 -27.23
N ASP A 359 1.41 7.10 -27.65
CA ASP A 359 1.79 6.94 -29.05
C ASP A 359 1.89 5.45 -29.38
N SER A 360 0.75 4.87 -29.78
CA SER A 360 0.74 3.58 -30.46
C SER A 360 1.24 3.79 -31.89
N ASN A 361 2.28 3.02 -32.28
CA ASN A 361 2.61 2.80 -33.70
C ASN A 361 1.50 2.03 -34.40
#